data_AF-A0A087TLG5-F1
#
_entry.id   AF-A0A087TLG5-F1
#
_cell.length_a   1.000
_cell.length_b   1.000
_cell.length_c   1.000
_cell.angle_alpha   90.00
_cell.angle_beta   90.00
_cell.angle_gamma   90.00
#
_symmetry.space_group_name_H-M   'P 1'
#
loop_
_entity.id
_entity.type
_entity.pdbx_description
1 polymer ?
#
loop_
_entity_poly.entity_id
_entity_poly.type
_entity_poly.pdbx_seq_one_letter_code
_entity_poly.pdbx_strand_id
1 'polypeptide(L)'
;MPYRFRRKKFAVAIAVILFIQVLCGICVLFFTNTLGETLKSGVKESMETYDIGNRISVELNTLQSKFRCCGSTTYKSWFDTYWAEGKAEVPESCCVNLKQCHNRVPLMVEDIFQQGCNERITNVMGTMNVFVIFCIVSALVYQVLGIYLVIMVALRKKEVGGESVLPVL
;
A
#
# COMPACT_ATOMS: atom_id res chain seq x y z
N MET A 1 12.09 -22.43 37.92
CA MET A 1 11.29 -21.20 37.68
C MET A 1 11.59 -20.39 36.38
N PRO A 2 12.68 -20.54 35.60
CA PRO A 2 12.95 -19.67 34.43
C PRO A 2 12.12 -19.99 33.17
N TYR A 3 11.40 -21.12 33.17
CA TYR A 3 10.63 -21.60 32.03
C TYR A 3 9.26 -20.91 31.86
N ARG A 4 8.58 -20.59 32.98
CA ARG A 4 7.26 -19.96 32.98
C ARG A 4 7.31 -18.50 32.50
N PHE A 5 8.42 -17.80 32.77
CA PHE A 5 8.68 -16.43 32.30
C PHE A 5 8.91 -16.38 30.78
N ARG A 6 9.63 -17.37 30.22
CA ARG A 6 9.89 -17.48 28.78
C ARG A 6 8.61 -17.73 27.96
N ARG A 7 7.69 -18.57 28.44
CA ARG A 7 6.39 -18.80 27.78
C ARG A 7 5.49 -17.56 27.77
N LYS A 8 5.45 -16.80 28.88
CA LYS A 8 4.65 -15.56 28.97
C LYS A 8 5.12 -14.51 27.96
N LYS A 9 6.43 -14.31 27.82
CA LYS A 9 7.01 -13.37 26.84
C LYS A 9 6.65 -13.75 25.40
N PHE A 10 6.72 -15.05 25.07
CA PHE A 10 6.35 -15.56 23.75
C PHE A 10 4.86 -15.33 23.45
N ALA A 11 3.97 -15.64 24.40
CA ALA A 11 2.54 -15.42 24.24
C ALA A 11 2.20 -13.93 24.05
N VAL A 12 2.83 -13.04 24.82
CA VAL A 12 2.67 -11.58 24.65
C VAL A 12 3.18 -11.13 23.29
N ALA A 13 4.33 -11.63 22.82
CA ALA A 13 4.85 -11.29 21.50
C ALA A 13 3.90 -11.68 20.37
N ILE A 14 3.33 -12.90 20.40
CA ILE A 14 2.34 -13.33 19.41
C ILE A 14 1.10 -12.44 19.47
N ALA A 15 0.58 -12.13 20.66
CA ALA A 15 -0.60 -11.27 20.80
C ALA A 15 -0.38 -9.87 20.22
N VAL A 16 0.81 -9.28 20.43
CA VAL A 16 1.17 -7.98 19.86
C VAL A 16 1.26 -8.06 18.33
N ILE A 17 1.88 -9.10 17.77
CA ILE A 17 1.99 -9.25 16.31
C ILE A 17 0.59 -9.45 15.69
N LEU A 18 -0.26 -10.26 16.30
CA LEU A 18 -1.66 -10.43 15.86
C LEU A 18 -2.42 -9.11 15.86
N PHE A 19 -2.26 -8.30 16.92
CA PHE A 19 -2.88 -6.98 16.99
C PHE A 19 -2.41 -6.08 15.85
N ILE A 20 -1.10 -6.05 15.57
CA ILE A 20 -0.54 -5.29 14.45
C ILE A 20 -1.10 -5.80 13.10
N GLN A 21 -1.20 -7.11 12.89
CA GLN A 21 -1.76 -7.68 11.66
C GLN A 21 -3.22 -7.25 11.44
N VAL A 22 -4.03 -7.22 12.50
CA VAL A 22 -5.42 -6.73 12.43
C VAL A 22 -5.45 -5.26 12.02
N LEU A 23 -4.63 -4.41 12.66
CA LEU A 23 -4.54 -3.00 12.29
C LEU A 23 -4.09 -2.81 10.83
N CYS A 24 -3.08 -3.56 10.38
CA CYS A 24 -2.63 -3.55 8.99
C CYS A 24 -3.75 -3.95 8.02
N GLY A 25 -4.52 -4.99 8.36
CA GLY A 25 -5.67 -5.42 7.56
C GLY A 25 -6.75 -4.34 7.43
N ILE A 26 -7.10 -3.69 8.54
CA ILE A 26 -8.06 -2.57 8.55
C ILE A 26 -7.55 -1.41 7.70
N CYS A 27 -6.27 -1.03 7.86
CA CYS A 27 -5.65 0.00 7.04
C CYS A 27 -5.77 -0.35 5.55
N VAL A 28 -5.39 -1.55 5.12
CA VAL A 28 -5.50 -1.97 3.71
C VAL A 28 -6.92 -1.80 3.18
N LEU A 29 -7.94 -2.24 3.92
CA LEU A 29 -9.33 -2.08 3.51
C LEU A 29 -9.72 -0.61 3.34
N PHE A 30 -9.34 0.25 4.30
CA PHE A 30 -9.62 1.67 4.24
C PHE A 30 -8.91 2.36 3.07
N PHE A 31 -7.62 2.07 2.86
CA PHE A 31 -6.82 2.62 1.77
C PHE A 31 -7.37 2.23 0.40
N THR A 32 -7.84 0.99 0.26
CA THR A 32 -8.37 0.46 -1.01
C THR A 32 -9.71 1.06 -1.39
N ASN A 33 -10.62 1.15 -0.41
CA ASN A 33 -12.00 1.54 -0.67
C ASN A 33 -12.15 3.06 -0.64
N THR A 34 -11.78 3.68 0.48
CA THR A 34 -12.08 5.09 0.72
C THR A 34 -11.00 5.99 0.13
N LEU A 35 -9.72 5.75 0.45
CA LEU A 35 -8.66 6.66 0.01
C LEU A 35 -8.45 6.61 -1.50
N GLY A 36 -8.61 5.44 -2.14
CA GLY A 36 -8.51 5.30 -3.58
C GLY A 36 -9.52 6.15 -4.34
N GLU A 37 -10.77 6.18 -3.89
CA GLU A 37 -11.82 7.02 -4.49
C GLU A 37 -11.55 8.51 -4.24
N THR A 38 -11.19 8.88 -3.00
CA THR A 38 -10.84 10.27 -2.66
C THR A 38 -9.65 10.80 -3.46
N LEU A 39 -8.63 9.97 -3.71
CA LEU A 39 -7.49 10.37 -4.55
C LEU A 39 -7.90 10.55 -6.01
N LYS A 40 -8.75 9.65 -6.54
CA LYS A 40 -9.26 9.76 -7.92
C LYS A 40 -10.08 11.03 -8.11
N SER A 41 -10.97 11.35 -7.17
CA SER A 41 -11.76 12.60 -7.21
C SER A 41 -10.86 13.81 -7.04
N GLY A 42 -9.91 13.76 -6.10
CA GLY A 42 -8.96 14.84 -5.83
C GLY A 42 -8.08 15.17 -7.03
N VAL A 43 -7.63 14.17 -7.81
CA VAL A 43 -6.91 14.41 -9.07
C VAL A 43 -7.76 15.20 -10.05
N LYS A 44 -9.04 14.82 -10.24
CA LYS A 44 -9.94 15.51 -11.17
C LYS A 44 -10.21 16.95 -10.71
N GLU A 45 -10.52 17.16 -9.44
CA GLU A 45 -10.79 18.48 -8.86
C GLU A 45 -9.55 19.40 -8.92
N SER A 46 -8.36 18.84 -8.67
CA SER A 46 -7.10 19.58 -8.78
C SER A 46 -6.77 19.99 -10.21
N MET A 47 -7.24 19.25 -11.22
CA MET A 47 -7.10 19.61 -12.63
C MET A 47 -8.06 20.75 -13.01
N GLU A 48 -9.30 20.72 -12.51
CA GLU A 48 -10.30 21.75 -12.80
C GLU A 48 -9.91 23.13 -12.23
N THR A 49 -9.23 23.13 -11.08
CA THR A 49 -8.77 24.35 -10.38
C THR A 49 -7.28 24.62 -10.59
N TYR A 50 -6.66 23.98 -11.58
CA TYR A 50 -5.23 24.05 -11.79
C TYR A 50 -4.77 25.47 -12.13
N ASP A 51 -3.84 26.00 -11.34
CA ASP A 51 -3.23 27.30 -11.54
C ASP A 51 -1.71 27.24 -11.27
N ILE A 52 -0.93 27.94 -12.08
CA ILE A 52 0.53 27.85 -12.04
C ILE A 52 1.04 28.42 -10.71
N GLY A 53 1.72 27.58 -9.92
CA GLY A 53 2.29 27.97 -8.62
C GLY A 53 1.34 27.82 -7.43
N ASN A 54 0.07 27.43 -7.65
CA ASN A 54 -0.83 27.07 -6.56
C ASN A 54 -0.36 25.78 -5.85
N ARG A 55 -0.50 25.70 -4.53
CA ARG A 55 -0.12 24.54 -3.71
C ARG A 55 -0.79 23.26 -4.20
N ILE A 56 -2.08 23.32 -4.53
CA ILE A 56 -2.85 22.17 -5.04
C ILE A 56 -2.26 21.66 -6.36
N SER A 57 -1.90 22.57 -7.26
CA SER A 57 -1.25 22.25 -8.53
C SER A 57 0.14 21.65 -8.34
N VAL A 58 0.92 22.11 -7.37
CA VAL A 58 2.21 21.51 -7.01
C VAL A 58 2.05 20.07 -6.51
N GLU A 59 1.05 19.82 -5.69
CA GLU A 59 0.73 18.46 -5.20
C GLU A 59 0.30 17.54 -6.36
N LEU A 60 -0.56 18.04 -7.26
CA LEU A 60 -0.96 17.30 -8.46
C LEU A 60 0.24 16.99 -9.36
N ASN A 61 1.13 17.96 -9.58
CA ASN A 61 2.36 17.78 -10.36
C ASN A 61 3.31 16.76 -9.73
N THR A 62 3.42 16.79 -8.40
CA THR A 62 4.21 15.81 -7.65
C THR A 62 3.59 14.42 -7.76
N LEU A 63 2.26 14.32 -7.70
CA LEU A 63 1.54 13.06 -7.87
C LEU A 63 1.78 12.50 -9.28
N GLN A 64 1.59 13.29 -10.33
CA GLN A 64 1.75 12.86 -11.72
C GLN A 64 3.17 12.36 -12.00
N SER A 65 4.19 13.11 -11.59
CA SER A 65 5.59 12.70 -11.73
C SER A 65 5.95 11.45 -10.92
N LYS A 66 5.47 11.35 -9.67
CA LYS A 66 5.79 10.23 -8.76
C LYS A 66 5.10 8.93 -9.18
N PHE A 67 3.83 9.01 -9.59
CA PHE A 67 3.07 7.85 -10.04
C PHE A 67 3.31 7.52 -11.51
N ARG A 68 3.94 8.42 -12.27
CA ARG A 68 4.22 8.30 -13.72
C ARG A 68 2.91 8.16 -14.50
N CYS A 69 2.01 9.10 -14.27
CA CYS A 69 0.71 9.19 -14.92
C CYS A 69 0.47 10.63 -15.38
N CYS A 70 -0.44 10.83 -16.34
CA CYS A 70 -0.83 12.16 -16.80
C CYS A 70 -2.35 12.24 -16.96
N GLY A 71 -2.92 13.30 -16.39
CA GLY A 71 -4.36 13.52 -16.37
C GLY A 71 -5.13 12.53 -15.50
N SER A 72 -6.45 12.67 -15.45
CA SER A 72 -7.31 11.85 -14.59
C SER A 72 -7.49 10.44 -15.16
N THR A 73 -8.05 10.33 -16.37
CA THR A 73 -8.23 9.05 -17.09
C THR A 73 -7.21 8.85 -18.20
N THR A 74 -6.75 9.93 -18.82
CA THR A 74 -5.69 9.94 -19.82
C THR A 74 -5.05 11.33 -19.87
N TYR A 75 -3.91 11.47 -20.55
CA TYR A 75 -3.25 12.77 -20.74
C TYR A 75 -4.18 13.81 -21.40
N LYS A 76 -5.09 13.36 -22.27
CA LYS A 76 -6.07 14.22 -22.97
C LYS A 76 -7.06 14.90 -22.02
N SER A 77 -7.23 14.40 -20.79
CA SER A 77 -8.07 15.05 -19.77
C SER A 77 -7.61 16.48 -19.45
N TRP A 78 -6.35 16.82 -19.76
CA TRP A 78 -5.86 18.19 -19.66
C TRP A 78 -6.47 19.14 -20.69
N PHE A 79 -6.83 18.65 -21.88
CA PHE A 79 -7.31 19.50 -22.97
C PHE A 79 -8.68 20.11 -22.68
N ASP A 80 -9.45 19.46 -21.80
CA ASP A 80 -10.77 19.91 -21.34
C ASP A 80 -10.69 20.88 -20.15
N THR A 81 -9.49 21.14 -19.61
CA THR A 81 -9.29 22.06 -18.47
C THR A 81 -9.26 23.51 -18.91
N TYR A 82 -9.73 24.42 -18.05
CA TYR A 82 -9.64 25.86 -18.31
C TYR A 82 -8.19 26.34 -18.53
N TRP A 83 -7.23 25.72 -17.85
CA TRP A 83 -5.81 26.03 -17.98
C TRP A 83 -5.26 25.77 -19.40
N ALA A 84 -5.73 24.71 -20.07
CA ALA A 84 -5.27 24.38 -21.43
C ALA A 84 -5.96 25.21 -22.51
N GLU A 85 -7.07 25.89 -22.20
CA GLU A 85 -7.84 26.72 -23.15
C GLU A 85 -8.19 25.97 -24.47
N GLY A 86 -8.44 24.65 -24.39
CA GLY A 86 -8.72 23.80 -25.55
C GLY A 86 -7.49 23.45 -26.42
N LYS A 87 -6.28 23.80 -25.99
CA LYS A 87 -5.03 23.44 -26.67
C LYS A 87 -4.57 22.05 -26.24
N ALA A 88 -3.84 21.36 -27.13
CA ALA A 88 -3.20 20.10 -26.82
C ALA A 88 -1.91 20.34 -26.00
N GLU A 89 -2.08 20.66 -24.72
CA GLU A 89 -0.99 20.94 -23.77
C GLU A 89 -1.18 20.15 -22.47
N VAL A 90 -0.07 19.75 -21.86
CA VAL A 90 -0.03 19.09 -20.55
C VAL A 90 1.07 19.73 -19.68
N PRO A 91 0.96 19.70 -18.34
CA PRO A 91 2.03 20.22 -17.48
C PRO A 91 3.33 19.43 -17.64
N GLU A 92 4.46 20.05 -17.28
CA GLU A 92 5.78 19.40 -17.32
C GLU A 92 5.87 18.15 -16.43
N SER A 93 5.01 18.04 -15.42
CA SER A 93 4.92 16.85 -14.56
C SER A 93 4.47 15.58 -15.30
N CYS A 94 3.85 15.73 -16.47
CA CYS A 94 3.47 14.63 -17.35
C CYS A 94 4.62 14.08 -18.20
N CYS A 95 5.77 14.75 -18.22
CA CYS A 95 6.90 14.38 -19.05
C CYS A 95 7.60 13.12 -18.55
N VAL A 96 7.91 12.20 -19.45
CA VAL A 96 8.76 11.03 -19.18
C VAL A 96 10.19 11.48 -18.88
N ASN A 97 10.67 12.48 -19.61
CA ASN A 97 11.99 13.08 -19.45
C ASN A 97 11.92 14.60 -19.58
N LEU A 98 12.16 15.32 -18.48
CA LEU A 98 12.09 16.79 -18.45
C LEU A 98 13.07 17.48 -19.43
N LYS A 99 14.18 16.83 -19.82
CA LYS A 99 15.15 17.43 -20.74
C LYS A 99 14.70 17.40 -22.20
N GLN A 100 13.77 16.51 -22.55
CA GLN A 100 13.31 16.24 -23.90
C GLN A 100 11.82 15.95 -23.82
N CYS A 101 11.03 17.01 -23.67
CA CYS A 101 9.58 16.88 -23.56
C CYS A 101 8.86 17.93 -24.39
N HIS A 102 8.11 17.48 -25.38
CA HIS A 102 7.20 18.32 -26.16
C HIS A 102 5.80 18.22 -25.57
N ASN A 103 5.57 18.93 -24.46
CA ASN A 103 4.31 18.94 -23.71
C ASN A 103 3.29 20.00 -24.18
N ARG A 104 3.58 20.71 -25.27
CA ARG A 104 2.70 21.71 -25.88
C ARG A 104 2.65 21.49 -27.39
N VAL A 105 1.77 22.20 -28.08
CA VAL A 105 1.61 22.08 -29.55
C VAL A 105 2.91 22.48 -30.27
N PRO A 106 3.50 21.64 -31.16
CA PRO A 106 3.08 20.28 -31.50
C PRO A 106 3.43 19.25 -30.39
N LEU A 107 2.40 18.62 -29.82
CA LEU A 107 2.54 17.68 -28.71
C LEU A 107 3.09 16.34 -29.21
N MET A 108 4.13 15.80 -28.55
CA MET A 108 4.63 14.43 -28.81
C MET A 108 4.14 13.47 -27.73
N VAL A 109 3.42 12.42 -28.14
CA VAL A 109 2.76 11.48 -27.22
C VAL A 109 3.78 10.50 -26.61
N GLU A 110 4.93 10.34 -27.25
CA GLU A 110 6.04 9.50 -26.81
C GLU A 110 6.80 10.12 -25.61
N ASP A 111 6.76 11.44 -25.49
CA ASP A 111 7.45 12.19 -24.44
C ASP A 111 6.64 12.30 -23.14
N ILE A 112 5.38 11.86 -23.14
CA ILE A 112 4.44 12.03 -22.02
C ILE A 112 3.93 10.70 -21.46
N PHE A 113 3.59 10.68 -20.18
CA PHE A 113 2.93 9.53 -19.57
C PHE A 113 1.52 9.35 -20.18
N GLN A 114 1.30 8.23 -20.86
CA GLN A 114 0.02 7.98 -21.53
C GLN A 114 -1.09 7.49 -20.58
N GLN A 115 -0.72 6.86 -19.47
CA GLN A 115 -1.66 6.33 -18.48
C GLN A 115 -2.25 7.45 -17.62
N GLY A 116 -3.57 7.41 -17.42
CA GLY A 116 -4.25 8.26 -16.44
C GLY A 116 -3.95 7.88 -15.00
N CYS A 117 -4.00 8.86 -14.11
CA CYS A 117 -3.71 8.63 -12.70
C CYS A 117 -4.74 7.74 -12.01
N ASN A 118 -5.99 7.72 -12.44
CA ASN A 118 -7.02 6.87 -11.84
C ASN A 118 -6.70 5.37 -11.98
N GLU A 119 -6.23 4.97 -13.16
CA GLU A 119 -5.79 3.59 -13.41
C GLU A 119 -4.52 3.30 -12.60
N ARG A 120 -3.55 4.23 -12.62
CA ARG A 120 -2.28 4.06 -11.92
C ARG A 120 -2.46 3.92 -10.40
N ILE A 121 -3.32 4.72 -9.79
CA ILE A 121 -3.71 4.64 -8.38
C ILE A 121 -4.31 3.25 -8.09
N THR A 122 -5.25 2.79 -8.91
CA THR A 122 -5.89 1.49 -8.74
C THR A 122 -4.87 0.35 -8.84
N ASN A 123 -3.97 0.39 -9.80
CA ASN A 123 -2.94 -0.64 -10.01
C ASN A 123 -1.95 -0.67 -8.85
N VAL A 124 -1.49 0.49 -8.37
CA VAL A 124 -0.59 0.57 -7.21
C VAL A 124 -1.28 0.04 -5.96
N MET A 125 -2.51 0.45 -5.69
CA MET A 125 -3.27 -0.03 -4.54
C MET A 125 -3.49 -1.54 -4.60
N GLY A 126 -3.93 -2.07 -5.75
CA GLY A 126 -4.12 -3.50 -5.93
C GLY A 126 -2.83 -4.30 -5.71
N THR A 127 -1.70 -3.83 -6.27
CA THR A 127 -0.39 -4.49 -6.09
C THR A 127 0.05 -4.48 -4.62
N MET A 128 -0.09 -3.33 -3.95
CA MET A 128 0.26 -3.19 -2.54
C MET A 128 -0.63 -4.07 -1.64
N ASN A 129 -1.91 -4.17 -1.95
CA ASN A 129 -2.84 -5.02 -1.22
C ASN A 129 -2.45 -6.50 -1.29
N VAL A 130 -2.13 -6.99 -2.50
CA VAL A 130 -1.68 -8.38 -2.69
C VAL A 130 -0.42 -8.65 -1.87
N PHE A 131 0.55 -7.73 -1.91
CA PHE A 131 1.78 -7.84 -1.14
C PHE A 131 1.53 -7.85 0.39
N VAL A 132 0.66 -6.98 0.89
CA VAL A 132 0.33 -6.94 2.33
C VAL A 132 -0.43 -8.19 2.76
N ILE A 133 -1.38 -8.68 1.96
CA ILE A 133 -2.09 -9.93 2.24
C ILE A 133 -1.10 -11.10 2.33
N PHE A 134 -0.16 -11.19 1.38
CA PHE A 134 0.90 -12.19 1.41
C PHE A 134 1.74 -12.13 2.69
N CYS A 135 2.12 -10.91 3.13
CA CYS A 135 2.86 -10.71 4.39
C CYS A 135 2.04 -11.16 5.61
N ILE A 136 0.75 -10.83 5.67
CA ILE A 136 -0.14 -11.21 6.77
C ILE A 136 -0.26 -12.74 6.84
N VAL A 137 -0.55 -13.40 5.71
CA VAL A 137 -0.69 -14.87 5.65
C VAL A 137 0.61 -15.55 6.07
N SER A 138 1.75 -15.10 5.55
CA SER A 138 3.06 -15.65 5.92
C SER A 138 3.33 -15.52 7.43
N ALA A 139 3.05 -14.36 8.01
CA ALA A 139 3.23 -14.15 9.44
C ALA A 139 2.26 -15.00 10.29
N LEU A 140 1.02 -15.22 9.85
CA LEU A 140 0.07 -16.13 10.50
C LEU A 140 0.59 -17.58 10.51
N VAL A 141 1.15 -18.05 9.40
CA VAL A 141 1.76 -19.40 9.33
C VAL A 141 2.89 -19.55 10.37
N TYR A 142 3.78 -18.56 10.46
CA TYR A 142 4.87 -18.60 11.46
C TYR A 142 4.37 -18.57 12.90
N GLN A 143 3.30 -17.82 13.20
CA GLN A 143 2.69 -17.80 14.53
C GLN A 143 2.10 -19.16 14.89
N VAL A 144 1.36 -19.80 13.98
CA VAL A 144 0.77 -21.12 14.20
C VAL A 144 1.85 -22.18 14.41
N LEU A 145 2.91 -22.18 13.58
CA LEU A 145 4.07 -23.05 13.78
C LEU A 145 4.73 -22.83 15.14
N GLY A 146 4.90 -21.58 15.55
CA GLY A 146 5.44 -21.24 16.87
C GLY A 146 4.59 -21.78 18.02
N ILE A 147 3.27 -21.63 17.94
CA ILE A 147 2.33 -22.17 18.95
C ILE A 147 2.39 -23.69 18.99
N TYR A 148 2.37 -24.35 17.82
CA TYR A 148 2.47 -25.80 17.70
C TYR A 148 3.72 -26.35 18.38
N LEU A 149 4.89 -25.77 18.11
CA LEU A 149 6.15 -26.18 18.74
C LEU A 149 6.12 -25.99 20.26
N VAL A 150 5.53 -24.91 20.76
CA VAL A 150 5.40 -24.68 22.21
C VAL A 150 4.51 -25.73 22.88
N ILE A 151 3.39 -26.11 22.24
CA ILE A 151 2.50 -27.15 22.73
C ILE A 151 3.21 -28.50 22.74
N MET A 152 3.89 -28.88 21.65
CA MET A 152 4.64 -30.15 21.56
C MET A 152 5.71 -30.27 22.65
N VAL A 153 6.48 -29.21 22.90
CA VAL A 153 7.47 -29.18 23.98
C VAL A 153 6.81 -29.26 25.37
N ALA A 154 5.61 -28.68 25.53
CA ALA A 154 4.85 -28.77 26.78
C ALA A 154 4.36 -30.20 27.05
N LEU A 155 3.87 -30.91 26.01
CA LEU A 155 3.39 -32.28 26.10
C LEU A 155 4.53 -33.26 26.40
N ARG A 156 5.66 -33.19 25.67
CA ARG A 156 6.84 -34.03 25.95
C ARG A 156 7.35 -33.89 27.37
N LYS A 157 7.34 -32.67 27.93
CA LYS A 157 7.74 -32.46 29.33
C LYS A 157 6.77 -33.10 30.33
N LYS A 158 5.49 -33.21 29.98
CA LYS A 158 4.48 -33.86 30.83
C LYS A 158 4.66 -35.38 30.83
N GLU A 159 5.00 -35.97 29.69
CA GLU A 159 5.32 -37.41 29.58
C GLU A 159 6.58 -37.74 30.38
N VAL A 160 7.70 -37.06 30.13
CA VAL A 160 8.98 -37.32 30.83
C VAL A 160 8.93 -36.97 32.32
N GLY A 161 8.13 -35.97 32.71
CA GLY A 161 7.96 -35.58 34.11
C GLY A 161 6.80 -36.27 34.84
N GLY A 162 6.08 -37.18 34.16
CA GLY A 162 4.88 -37.85 34.66
C GLY A 162 5.09 -39.26 35.19
N GLU A 163 6.31 -39.79 35.16
CA GLU A 163 6.63 -41.19 35.47
C GLU A 163 7.35 -41.38 36.82
N SER A 164 6.88 -40.70 37.87
CA SER A 164 7.36 -40.95 39.24
C SER A 164 6.26 -40.82 40.30
N VAL A 165 5.16 -41.58 40.17
CA VAL A 165 4.29 -41.92 41.32
C VAL A 165 3.80 -43.38 41.18
N LEU A 166 4.29 -44.19 42.12
CA LEU A 166 4.00 -45.61 42.49
C LEU A 166 4.53 -46.73 41.57
N PRO A 167 5.22 -47.73 42.15
CA PRO A 167 4.64 -48.61 43.18
C PRO A 167 5.56 -48.89 44.37
N VAL A 168 5.06 -48.81 45.61
CA VAL A 168 5.54 -49.66 46.71
C VAL A 168 4.33 -49.93 47.63
N LEU A 169 3.85 -51.17 47.55
CA LEU A 169 3.18 -51.88 48.63
C LEU A 169 4.24 -52.17 49.71
#